data_AF-A0A1V5VUA1-F1
#
_entry.id   AF-A0A1V5VUA1-F1
#
_cell.length_a   1.000
_cell.length_b   1.000
_cell.length_c   1.000
_cell.angle_alpha   90.00
_cell.angle_beta   90.00
_cell.angle_gamma   90.00
#
_symmetry.space_group_name_H-M   'P 1'
#
loop_
_entity.id
_entity.type
_entity.pdbx_description
1 polymer ?
#
loop_
_entity_poly.entity_id
_entity_poly.type
_entity_poly.pdbx_seq_one_letter_code
_entity_poly.pdbx_strand_id
1 'polypeptide(L)'
;MPRYDYGGKVYFQDWPLWLEKGYIDLACVMSYTQSLEVYQRYTEYAKNTGFPEKIFMGVIVNNKTPYEKIHNQMLSAYSAGMRGFILFSFKHDIKKLNQLTKNIKYAERDFIY
;
A
#
# COMPACT_ATOMS: atom_id res chain seq x y z
N MET A 1 8.47 5.94 2.88
CA MET A 1 7.54 7.02 3.35
C MET A 1 6.50 7.28 2.27
N PRO A 2 5.19 7.43 2.57
CA PRO A 2 4.15 7.69 1.55
C PRO A 2 4.22 9.10 0.94
N ARG A 3 4.72 10.06 1.72
CA ARG A 3 5.02 11.44 1.33
C ARG A 3 6.42 11.52 0.70
N TYR A 4 6.54 11.44 -0.61
CA TYR A 4 7.85 11.52 -1.30
C TYR A 4 8.52 12.89 -1.12
N ASP A 5 7.72 13.95 -1.10
CA ASP A 5 8.13 15.34 -0.86
C ASP A 5 8.86 15.52 0.47
N TYR A 6 8.38 14.83 1.51
CA TYR A 6 8.99 14.82 2.83
C TYR A 6 10.14 13.79 2.91
N GLY A 7 9.94 12.62 2.30
CA GLY A 7 10.90 11.53 2.27
C GLY A 7 12.26 11.94 1.69
N GLY A 8 12.25 12.66 0.57
CA GLY A 8 13.47 13.16 -0.06
C GLY A 8 14.21 14.17 0.81
N LYS A 9 13.49 15.08 1.48
CA LYS A 9 14.10 16.15 2.29
C LYS A 9 14.68 15.68 3.62
N VAL A 10 13.99 14.76 4.30
CA VAL A 10 14.32 14.39 5.68
C VAL A 10 15.09 13.07 5.76
N TYR A 11 14.79 12.13 4.86
CA TYR A 11 15.37 10.79 4.89
C TYR A 11 16.22 10.46 3.66
N PHE A 12 16.38 11.43 2.74
CA PHE A 12 17.09 11.23 1.47
C PHE A 12 16.50 10.07 0.65
N GLN A 13 15.18 9.86 0.74
CA GLN A 13 14.44 8.82 0.02
C GLN A 13 13.62 9.43 -1.11
N ASP A 14 14.21 9.52 -2.30
CA ASP A 14 13.55 10.00 -3.52
C ASP A 14 13.15 8.82 -4.42
N TRP A 15 12.20 8.02 -3.92
CA TRP A 15 11.71 6.87 -4.66
C TRP A 15 11.01 7.20 -6.00
N PRO A 16 10.38 8.37 -6.21
CA PRO A 16 9.91 8.74 -7.55
C PRO A 16 11.06 8.86 -8.56
N LEU A 17 12.15 9.52 -8.20
CA LEU A 17 13.36 9.59 -9.04
C LEU A 17 13.92 8.18 -9.30
N TRP A 18 13.95 7.32 -8.28
CA TRP A 18 14.46 5.95 -8.44
C TRP A 18 13.61 5.12 -9.41
N LEU A 19 12.29 5.29 -9.40
CA LEU A 19 11.38 4.66 -10.38
C LEU A 19 11.58 5.23 -11.79
N GLU A 20 11.72 6.56 -11.91
CA GLU A 20 11.94 7.23 -13.19
C GLU A 20 13.25 6.78 -13.85
N LYS A 21 14.34 6.67 -13.05
CA LYS A 21 15.66 6.24 -13.53
C LYS A 21 15.81 4.73 -13.67
N GLY A 22 14.79 3.95 -13.27
CA GLY A 22 14.85 2.49 -13.32
C GLY A 22 15.83 1.87 -12.33
N TYR A 23 16.13 2.55 -11.22
CA TYR A 23 16.93 1.98 -10.13
C TYR A 23 16.15 0.97 -9.31
N ILE A 24 14.82 1.09 -9.32
CA ILE A 24 13.89 0.14 -8.72
C ILE A 24 12.73 -0.12 -9.69
N ASP A 25 12.21 -1.34 -9.69
CA ASP A 25 11.03 -1.70 -10.49
C ASP A 25 9.73 -1.26 -9.82
N LEU A 26 9.72 -1.27 -8.48
CA LEU A 26 8.53 -1.09 -7.65
C LEU A 26 8.88 -0.31 -6.38
N ALA A 27 7.94 0.51 -5.91
CA ALA A 27 8.04 1.22 -4.64
C ALA A 27 6.99 0.71 -3.63
N CYS A 28 7.45 0.29 -2.46
CA CYS A 28 6.60 -0.17 -1.36
C CYS A 28 6.49 0.93 -0.30
N VAL A 29 5.41 1.72 -0.33
CA VAL A 29 5.29 2.91 0.53
C VAL A 29 4.63 2.58 1.86
N MET A 30 5.26 2.98 2.97
CA MET A 30 4.76 2.74 4.33
C MET A 30 3.62 3.69 4.74
N SER A 31 2.44 3.58 4.10
CA SER A 31 1.23 4.37 4.36
C SER A 31 0.49 3.98 5.65
N TYR A 32 1.23 3.76 6.73
CA TYR A 32 0.68 3.26 7.99
C TYR A 32 -0.13 4.33 8.73
N THR A 33 -1.45 4.20 8.65
CA THR A 33 -2.40 5.07 9.35
C THR A 33 -3.68 4.30 9.66
N GLN A 34 -4.38 4.74 10.70
CA GLN A 34 -5.69 4.19 11.12
C GLN A 34 -6.87 4.99 10.54
N SER A 35 -6.58 6.09 9.81
CA SER A 35 -7.57 6.93 9.15
C SER A 35 -7.61 6.62 7.65
N LEU A 36 -8.80 6.28 7.15
CA LEU A 36 -9.02 6.04 5.73
C LEU A 36 -8.80 7.32 4.91
N GLU A 37 -9.22 8.47 5.42
CA GLU A 37 -9.02 9.78 4.77
C GLU A 37 -7.52 10.12 4.63
N VAL A 38 -6.73 9.90 5.69
CA VAL A 38 -5.27 10.08 5.62
C VAL A 38 -4.66 9.11 4.61
N TYR A 39 -5.13 7.86 4.59
CA TYR A 39 -4.66 6.87 3.64
C TYR A 39 -4.96 7.26 2.19
N GLN A 40 -6.17 7.77 1.92
CA GLN A 40 -6.57 8.28 0.59
C GLN A 40 -5.70 9.46 0.16
N ARG A 41 -5.37 10.40 1.05
CA ARG A 41 -4.38 11.45 0.72
C ARG A 41 -3.02 10.87 0.35
N TYR A 42 -2.57 9.80 1.01
CA TYR A 42 -1.34 9.11 0.64
C TYR A 42 -1.41 8.45 -0.74
N THR A 43 -2.56 7.91 -1.15
CA THR A 43 -2.72 7.38 -2.51
C THR A 43 -2.71 8.50 -3.54
N GLU A 44 -3.21 9.70 -3.23
CA GLU A 44 -3.09 10.88 -4.09
C GLU A 44 -1.63 11.32 -4.27
N TYR A 45 -0.84 11.39 -3.19
CA TYR A 45 0.60 11.66 -3.31
C TYR A 45 1.30 10.62 -4.19
N ALA A 46 0.96 9.33 -4.05
CA ALA A 46 1.51 8.27 -4.89
C ALA A 46 1.09 8.40 -6.35
N LYS A 47 -0.17 8.77 -6.65
CA LYS A 47 -0.63 9.04 -8.01
C LYS A 47 0.16 10.17 -8.68
N ASN A 48 0.44 11.23 -7.93
CA ASN A 48 1.11 12.43 -8.45
C ASN A 48 2.55 12.17 -8.90
N THR A 49 3.13 11.01 -8.59
CA THR A 49 4.46 10.63 -9.11
C THR A 49 4.42 10.12 -10.54
N GLY A 50 3.23 9.86 -11.10
CA GLY A 50 3.08 9.37 -12.48
C GLY A 50 3.37 7.88 -12.67
N PHE A 51 3.58 7.13 -11.59
CA PHE A 51 3.88 5.68 -11.65
C PHE A 51 2.98 4.82 -10.72
N PRO A 52 1.65 5.08 -10.63
CA PRO A 52 0.79 4.33 -9.70
C PRO A 52 0.86 2.81 -9.91
N GLU A 53 1.02 2.35 -11.15
CA GLU A 53 1.16 0.94 -11.54
C GLU A 53 2.44 0.26 -11.03
N LYS A 54 3.39 1.03 -10.49
CA LYS A 54 4.63 0.53 -9.86
C LYS A 54 4.63 0.68 -8.33
N ILE A 55 3.53 1.13 -7.74
CA ILE A 55 3.47 1.45 -6.31
C ILE A 55 2.59 0.46 -5.56
N PHE A 56 3.11 -0.08 -4.46
CA PHE A 56 2.36 -0.83 -3.47
C PHE A 56 2.15 0.00 -2.21
N MET A 57 0.88 0.19 -1.83
CA MET A 57 0.51 0.91 -0.61
C MET A 57 0.56 0.01 0.63
N GLY A 58 1.36 0.38 1.62
CA GLY A 58 1.45 -0.34 2.89
C GLY A 58 0.23 -0.10 3.77
N VAL A 59 -0.39 -1.18 4.24
CA VAL A 59 -1.54 -1.20 5.14
C VAL A 59 -1.13 -1.80 6.47
N ILE A 60 -1.35 -1.08 7.56
CA ILE A 60 -1.02 -1.57 8.90
C ILE A 60 -2.15 -2.46 9.45
N VAL A 61 -1.81 -3.71 9.72
CA VAL A 61 -2.66 -4.69 10.40
C VAL A 61 -2.17 -4.80 11.82
N ASN A 62 -3.04 -4.50 12.77
CA ASN A 62 -2.80 -4.78 14.18
C ASN A 62 -4.11 -5.22 14.86
N ASN A 63 -4.01 -5.76 16.07
CA ASN A 63 -5.19 -6.23 16.83
C ASN A 63 -6.25 -5.15 17.07
N LYS A 64 -5.88 -3.86 17.08
CA LYS A 64 -6.80 -2.74 17.30
C LYS A 64 -7.47 -2.25 16.00
N THR A 65 -6.93 -2.57 14.84
CA THR A 65 -7.51 -2.16 13.55
C THR A 65 -8.76 -3.01 13.24
N PRO A 66 -9.94 -2.40 13.02
CA PRO A 66 -11.12 -3.10 12.50
C PRO A 66 -10.87 -3.69 11.11
N TYR A 67 -11.46 -4.85 10.80
CA TYR A 67 -11.31 -5.51 9.50
C TYR A 67 -11.78 -4.64 8.34
N GLU A 68 -12.92 -3.97 8.52
CA GLU A 68 -13.49 -3.08 7.52
C GLU A 68 -12.53 -1.96 7.14
N LYS A 69 -11.78 -1.40 8.10
CA LYS A 69 -10.79 -0.36 7.80
C LYS A 69 -9.65 -0.91 6.94
N ILE A 70 -9.13 -2.09 7.27
CA ILE A 70 -8.09 -2.76 6.49
C ILE A 70 -8.59 -2.99 5.06
N HIS A 71 -9.81 -3.54 4.94
CA HIS A 71 -10.45 -3.80 3.66
C HIS A 71 -10.65 -2.52 2.83
N ASN A 72 -11.18 -1.45 3.43
CA ASN A 72 -11.40 -0.18 2.75
C ASN A 72 -10.09 0.48 2.30
N GLN A 73 -9.00 0.34 3.06
CA GLN A 73 -7.67 0.79 2.62
C GLN A 73 -7.13 -0.04 1.44
N MET A 74 -7.32 -1.36 1.46
CA MET A 74 -6.95 -2.24 0.34
C MET A 74 -7.72 -1.87 -0.93
N LEU A 75 -9.05 -1.72 -0.83
CA LEU A 75 -9.90 -1.29 -1.94
C LEU A 75 -9.49 0.09 -2.44
N SER A 76 -9.26 1.04 -1.53
CA SER A 76 -8.85 2.40 -1.90
C SER A 76 -7.54 2.43 -2.67
N ALA A 77 -6.57 1.56 -2.37
CA ALA A 77 -5.34 1.46 -3.15
C ALA A 77 -5.62 0.97 -4.59
N TYR A 78 -6.42 -0.10 -4.74
CA TYR A 78 -6.79 -0.60 -6.06
C TYR A 78 -7.61 0.40 -6.87
N SER A 79 -8.63 1.02 -6.27
CA SER A 79 -9.43 2.08 -6.93
C SER A 79 -8.59 3.31 -7.30
N ALA A 80 -7.46 3.51 -6.62
CA ALA A 80 -6.49 4.54 -6.96
C ALA A 80 -5.54 4.15 -8.11
N GLY A 81 -5.69 2.98 -8.71
CA GLY A 81 -4.81 2.51 -9.80
C GLY A 81 -3.42 2.07 -9.32
N MET A 82 -3.23 1.93 -8.00
CA MET A 82 -1.99 1.39 -7.45
C MET A 82 -1.81 -0.06 -7.90
N ARG A 83 -0.57 -0.52 -8.02
CA ARG A 83 -0.28 -1.94 -8.33
C ARG A 83 -0.94 -2.88 -7.33
N GLY A 84 -1.00 -2.46 -6.08
CA GLY A 84 -1.69 -3.18 -5.01
C GLY A 84 -1.36 -2.60 -3.64
N PHE A 85 -1.38 -3.47 -2.65
CA PHE A 85 -1.07 -3.14 -1.26
C PHE A 85 -0.16 -4.19 -0.62
N ILE A 86 0.47 -3.84 0.50
CA ILE A 86 1.27 -4.75 1.33
C ILE A 86 0.74 -4.68 2.76
N LEU A 87 0.45 -5.83 3.36
CA LEU A 87 0.03 -5.91 4.75
C LEU A 87 1.24 -5.94 5.69
N PHE A 88 1.26 -5.08 6.69
CA PHE A 88 2.31 -5.02 7.71
C PHE A 88 1.71 -4.99 9.13
N SER A 89 2.09 -5.82 10.09
CA SER A 89 3.20 -6.77 10.07
C SER A 89 2.71 -8.23 10.07
N PHE A 90 3.42 -9.12 9.40
CA PHE A 90 3.04 -10.52 9.30
C PHE A 90 3.19 -11.28 10.63
N LYS A 91 4.30 -11.04 11.34
CA LYS A 91 4.69 -11.82 12.52
C LYS A 91 3.85 -11.50 13.76
N HIS A 92 3.53 -10.23 13.99
CA HIS A 92 2.85 -9.82 15.22
C HIS A 92 1.34 -10.03 15.17
N ASP A 93 0.77 -10.17 13.97
CA ASP A 93 -0.69 -10.12 13.77
C ASP A 93 -1.23 -11.30 12.94
N ILE A 94 -0.52 -12.44 12.98
CA ILE A 94 -0.85 -13.64 12.18
C ILE A 94 -2.29 -14.14 12.39
N LYS A 95 -2.83 -14.06 13.61
CA LYS A 95 -4.23 -14.43 13.89
C LYS A 95 -5.21 -13.52 13.16
N LYS A 96 -4.95 -12.20 13.18
CA LYS A 96 -5.78 -11.20 12.51
C LYS A 96 -5.69 -11.38 10.99
N LEU A 97 -4.48 -11.58 10.46
CA LEU A 97 -4.23 -11.82 9.05
C LEU A 97 -4.92 -13.09 8.55
N ASN A 98 -4.83 -14.21 9.29
CA ASN A 98 -5.51 -15.45 8.93
C ASN A 98 -7.04 -15.30 8.91
N GLN A 99 -7.60 -14.44 9.75
CA GLN A 99 -9.03 -14.14 9.71
C GLN A 99 -9.37 -13.19 8.54
N LEU A 100 -8.51 -12.23 8.23
CA LEU A 100 -8.68 -11.35 7.07
C LEU A 100 -8.65 -12.15 5.77
N THR A 101 -7.68 -13.05 5.58
CA THR A 101 -7.51 -13.82 4.35
C THR A 101 -8.67 -14.78 4.08
N LYS A 102 -9.31 -15.32 5.11
CA LYS A 102 -10.56 -16.10 4.97
C LYS A 102 -11.72 -15.31 4.37
N ASN A 103 -11.68 -13.98 4.50
CA ASN A 103 -12.73 -13.09 4.00
C ASN A 103 -12.35 -12.43 2.66
N ILE A 104 -11.13 -12.64 2.16
CA ILE A 104 -10.74 -12.19 0.82
C ILE A 104 -11.23 -13.22 -0.18
N LYS A 105 -12.22 -12.84 -1.00
CA LYS A 105 -12.56 -13.61 -2.20
C LYS A 105 -11.49 -13.32 -3.24
N TYR A 106 -10.56 -14.25 -3.42
CA TYR A 106 -9.62 -14.19 -4.54
C TYR A 106 -10.43 -14.28 -5.84
N ALA A 107 -10.12 -13.41 -6.80
CA ALA A 107 -10.65 -13.59 -8.14
C ALA A 107 -10.10 -14.92 -8.67
N GLU A 108 -10.97 -15.81 -9.14
CA GLU A 108 -10.56 -16.92 -9.99
C GLU A 108 -10.03 -16.29 -11.27
N ARG A 109 -8.71 -16.11 -11.34
CA ARG A 109 -8.02 -15.81 -12.59
C ARG A 109 -7.27 -17.06 -12.97
N ASP A 110 -7.71 -17.69 -14.05
CA ASP A 110 -6.91 -18.67 -14.76
C ASP A 110 -5.66 -17.94 -15.25
N PHE A 111 -4.53 -18.23 -14.61
CA PHE A 111 -3.23 -17.81 -15.13
C PHE A 111 -2.95 -18.64 -16.38
N ILE A 112 -3.26 -18.08 -17.54
CA ILE A 112 -2.77 -18.61 -18.82
C ILE A 112 -1.30 -18.16 -18.91
N TYR A 113 -0.38 -19.11 -18.72
CA TYR A 113 1.05 -18.92 -18.91
C TYR A 113 1.42 -18.91 -20.38
#